data_AF-A0A962VG56-F1
#
_entry.id   AF-A0A962VG56-F1
#
_cell.length_a   1.000
_cell.length_b   1.000
_cell.length_c   1.000
_cell.angle_alpha   90.00
_cell.angle_beta   90.00
_cell.angle_gamma   90.00
#
_symmetry.space_group_name_H-M   'P 1'
#
loop_
_entity.id
_entity.type
_entity.pdbx_description
1 polymer ?
#
loop_
_entity_poly.entity_id
_entity_poly.type
_entity_poly.pdbx_seq_one_letter_code
_entity_poly.pdbx_strand_id
1 'polypeptide(L)'
;MLAQLIRTLNPRQFLQALAAIEHEAQQLPVSRSRAQRQAALTLLLVAVCLLGIHYLKFFATFRACLTQLSLWQGLAPDALWQQLTNSGFAHLIGQLWWGGWHFIGYVLLPCLFIRYVLRQPLLDFGLGLGNVRRHWAGYLLLLSPILGFVVIVSFRPDFSQHYPFYRLAGRSWFDLLAWELIYLSQF
;
A
#
# COMPACT_ATOMS: atom_id res chain seq x y z
N MET A 1 -2.43 -12.58 -34.28
CA MET A 1 -2.10 -12.33 -32.86
C MET A 1 -1.91 -10.84 -32.57
N LEU A 2 -0.99 -10.11 -33.23
CA LEU A 2 -0.74 -8.68 -33.00
C LEU A 2 -1.98 -7.77 -33.26
N ALA A 3 -2.71 -8.02 -34.35
CA ALA A 3 -3.91 -7.24 -34.71
C ALA A 3 -5.07 -7.41 -33.71
N GLN A 4 -5.21 -8.61 -33.13
CA GLN A 4 -6.16 -8.84 -32.03
C GLN A 4 -5.74 -8.09 -30.77
N LEU A 5 -4.44 -8.10 -30.45
CA LEU A 5 -3.89 -7.36 -29.31
C LEU A 5 -4.15 -5.85 -29.44
N ILE A 6 -3.88 -5.27 -30.61
CA ILE A 6 -4.12 -3.84 -30.90
C ILE A 6 -5.61 -3.51 -30.81
N ARG A 7 -6.49 -4.39 -31.28
CA ARG A 7 -7.94 -4.20 -31.17
C ARG A 7 -8.42 -4.26 -29.73
N THR A 8 -7.86 -5.13 -28.89
CA THR A 8 -8.18 -5.22 -27.45
C THR A 8 -7.60 -4.09 -26.60
N LEU A 9 -6.57 -3.40 -27.08
CA LEU A 9 -5.92 -2.29 -26.39
C LEU A 9 -6.43 -0.92 -26.85
N ASN A 10 -7.56 -0.86 -27.58
CA ASN A 10 -8.12 0.40 -28.06
C ASN A 10 -8.70 1.22 -26.90
N PRO A 11 -8.24 2.46 -26.66
CA PRO A 11 -8.68 3.29 -25.52
C PRO A 11 -10.18 3.61 -25.53
N ARG A 12 -10.87 3.50 -26.68
CA ARG A 12 -12.33 3.66 -26.74
C ARG A 12 -13.07 2.59 -25.93
N GLN A 13 -12.52 1.40 -25.79
CA GLN A 13 -13.12 0.33 -24.97
C GLN A 13 -13.16 0.70 -23.49
N PHE A 14 -12.13 1.41 -23.02
CA PHE A 14 -12.11 1.93 -21.65
C PHE A 14 -13.23 2.95 -21.43
N LEU A 15 -13.39 3.92 -22.34
CA LEU A 15 -14.46 4.93 -22.24
C LEU A 15 -15.86 4.30 -22.30
N GLN A 16 -16.05 3.28 -23.15
CA GLN A 16 -17.31 2.55 -23.23
C GLN A 16 -17.60 1.76 -21.94
N ALA A 17 -16.60 1.09 -21.37
CA ALA A 17 -16.74 0.39 -20.10
C ALA A 17 -17.08 1.36 -18.96
N LEU A 18 -16.43 2.52 -18.90
CA LEU A 18 -16.71 3.54 -17.89
C LEU A 18 -18.15 4.06 -17.99
N ALA A 19 -18.62 4.37 -19.20
CA ALA A 19 -19.99 4.83 -19.43
C ALA A 19 -21.03 3.76 -19.03
N ALA A 20 -20.75 2.47 -19.30
CA ALA A 20 -21.62 1.38 -18.90
C ALA A 20 -21.73 1.24 -17.36
N ILE A 21 -20.60 1.36 -16.65
CA ILE A 21 -20.56 1.33 -15.17
C ILE A 21 -21.35 2.50 -14.59
N GLU A 22 -21.20 3.70 -15.14
CA GLU A 22 -21.91 4.88 -14.67
C GLU A 22 -23.44 4.75 -14.86
N HIS A 23 -23.85 4.23 -16.02
CA HIS A 23 -25.26 3.97 -16.30
C HIS A 23 -25.85 2.91 -15.34
N GLU A 24 -25.13 1.84 -15.05
CA GLU A 24 -25.56 0.81 -14.07
C GLU A 24 -25.68 1.40 -12.65
N ALA A 25 -24.74 2.25 -12.23
CA ALA A 25 -24.76 2.89 -10.93
C ALA A 25 -25.97 3.81 -10.73
N GLN A 26 -26.42 4.50 -11.79
CA GLN A 26 -27.59 5.40 -11.74
C GLN A 26 -28.92 4.65 -11.53
N GLN A 27 -28.97 3.36 -11.85
CA GLN A 27 -30.17 2.54 -11.72
C GLN A 27 -30.34 1.92 -10.33
N LEU A 28 -29.31 1.98 -9.48
CA LEU A 28 -29.36 1.40 -8.14
C LEU A 28 -30.28 2.21 -7.21
N PRO A 29 -31.29 1.59 -6.57
CA PRO A 29 -32.22 2.27 -5.67
C PRO A 29 -31.55 2.53 -4.31
N VAL A 30 -30.64 3.50 -4.26
CA VAL A 30 -29.96 3.90 -3.02
C VAL A 30 -30.60 5.15 -2.46
N SER A 31 -31.03 5.09 -1.20
CA SER A 31 -31.48 6.27 -0.47
C SER A 31 -30.37 7.32 -0.42
N ARG A 32 -30.65 8.54 -0.93
CA ARG A 32 -29.70 9.66 -0.94
C ARG A 32 -29.10 9.94 0.43
N SER A 33 -29.90 9.88 1.49
CA SER A 33 -29.43 10.13 2.86
C SER A 33 -28.46 9.04 3.36
N ARG A 34 -28.70 7.78 3.00
CA ARG A 34 -27.80 6.66 3.32
C ARG A 34 -26.47 6.82 2.57
N ALA A 35 -26.52 7.11 1.28
CA ALA A 35 -25.33 7.33 0.46
C ALA A 35 -24.46 8.48 1.00
N GLN A 36 -25.09 9.61 1.33
CA GLN A 36 -24.40 10.77 1.94
C GLN A 36 -23.75 10.42 3.28
N ARG A 37 -24.44 9.68 4.15
CA ARG A 37 -23.87 9.23 5.44
C ARG A 37 -22.68 8.31 5.25
N GLN A 38 -22.77 7.35 4.32
CA GLN A 38 -21.67 6.44 4.02
C GLN A 38 -20.45 7.19 3.47
N ALA A 39 -20.68 8.13 2.54
CA ALA A 39 -19.62 8.98 2.01
C ALA A 39 -18.97 9.83 3.13
N ALA A 40 -19.76 10.47 3.98
CA ALA A 40 -19.24 11.27 5.09
C ALA A 40 -18.41 10.45 6.09
N LEU A 41 -18.88 9.26 6.48
CA LEU A 41 -18.12 8.37 7.35
C LEU A 41 -16.82 7.87 6.69
N THR A 42 -16.87 7.60 5.39
CA THR A 42 -15.69 7.18 4.62
C THR A 42 -14.66 8.31 4.54
N LEU A 43 -15.08 9.55 4.27
CA LEU A 43 -14.20 10.72 4.26
C LEU A 43 -13.58 10.97 5.64
N LEU A 44 -14.36 10.82 6.71
CA LEU A 44 -13.86 10.92 8.08
C LEU A 44 -12.80 9.85 8.36
N LEU A 45 -13.04 8.59 7.97
CA LEU A 45 -12.06 7.51 8.10
C LEU A 45 -10.78 7.83 7.34
N VAL A 46 -10.90 8.29 6.08
CA VAL A 46 -9.74 8.68 5.25
C VAL A 46 -8.95 9.79 5.94
N ALA A 47 -9.61 10.81 6.47
CA ALA A 47 -8.94 11.90 7.20
C ALA A 47 -8.18 11.38 8.43
N VAL A 48 -8.80 10.51 9.23
CA VAL A 48 -8.16 9.88 10.41
C VAL A 48 -6.97 9.01 9.99
N CYS A 49 -7.11 8.20 8.93
CA CYS A 49 -6.03 7.34 8.45
C CYS A 49 -4.86 8.17 7.91
N LEU A 50 -5.12 9.20 7.11
CA LEU A 50 -4.09 10.09 6.58
C LEU A 50 -3.39 10.88 7.68
N LEU A 51 -4.13 11.37 8.68
CA LEU A 51 -3.56 12.05 9.84
C LEU A 51 -2.67 11.09 10.65
N GLY A 52 -3.16 9.87 10.91
CA GLY A 52 -2.41 8.83 11.61
C GLY A 52 -1.12 8.49 10.87
N ILE A 53 -1.18 8.21 9.57
CA ILE A 53 0.01 7.96 8.74
C ILE A 53 0.97 9.15 8.77
N HIS A 54 0.44 10.38 8.69
CA HIS A 54 1.27 11.59 8.67
C HIS A 54 2.15 11.68 9.91
N TYR A 55 1.64 11.37 11.11
CA TYR A 55 2.40 11.52 12.35
C TYR A 55 3.09 10.24 12.84
N LEU A 56 2.48 9.08 12.63
CA LEU A 56 2.93 7.86 13.30
C LEU A 56 4.06 7.15 12.56
N LYS A 57 4.15 7.28 11.23
CA LYS A 57 5.15 6.55 10.42
C LYS A 57 6.61 6.93 10.67
N PHE A 58 6.86 8.06 11.33
CA PHE A 58 8.20 8.60 11.45
C PHE A 58 9.07 7.80 12.41
N PHE A 59 10.37 7.75 12.11
CA PHE A 59 11.36 7.07 12.94
C PHE A 59 11.48 7.67 14.35
N ALA A 60 11.25 8.98 14.51
CA ALA A 60 11.19 9.62 15.82
C ALA A 60 10.05 9.04 16.68
N THR A 61 8.86 8.85 16.09
CA THR A 61 7.72 8.24 16.77
C THR A 61 7.97 6.78 17.11
N PHE A 62 8.62 6.03 16.20
CA PHE A 62 9.08 4.67 16.48
C PHE A 62 10.03 4.62 17.69
N ARG A 63 11.04 5.49 17.73
CA ARG A 63 11.98 5.59 18.85
C ARG A 63 11.28 5.94 20.16
N ALA A 64 10.37 6.91 20.14
CA ALA A 64 9.59 7.27 21.31
C ALA A 64 8.75 6.08 21.81
N CYS A 65 8.13 5.31 20.90
CA CYS A 65 7.37 4.12 21.23
C CYS A 65 8.25 3.05 21.91
N LEU A 66 9.45 2.77 21.38
CA LEU A 66 10.40 1.85 22.00
C LEU A 66 10.86 2.31 23.38
N THR A 67 11.08 3.62 23.55
CA THR A 67 11.43 4.19 24.86
C THR A 67 10.31 4.00 25.88
N GLN A 68 9.07 4.31 25.51
CA GLN A 68 7.91 4.07 26.38
C GLN A 68 7.76 2.59 26.74
N LEU A 69 7.92 1.70 25.76
CA LEU A 69 7.86 0.26 26.00
C LEU A 69 8.99 -0.25 26.91
N SER A 70 10.20 0.32 26.79
CA SER A 70 11.33 -0.01 27.68
C SER A 70 11.00 0.38 29.12
N LEU A 71 10.45 1.58 29.32
CA LEU A 71 10.04 2.08 30.63
C LEU A 71 8.93 1.24 31.25
N TRP A 72 7.93 0.81 30.46
CA TRP A 72 6.85 -0.07 30.95
C TRP A 72 7.35 -1.45 31.38
N GLN A 73 8.47 -1.90 30.83
CA GLN A 73 9.15 -3.14 31.26
C GLN A 73 10.10 -2.92 32.45
N GLY A 74 10.19 -1.70 32.98
CA GLY A 74 11.12 -1.35 34.05
C GLY A 74 12.59 -1.31 33.62
N LEU A 75 12.85 -1.23 32.31
CA LEU A 75 14.19 -1.16 31.73
C LEU A 75 14.66 0.29 31.59
N ALA A 76 15.97 0.45 31.32
CA ALA A 76 16.52 1.75 30.93
C ALA A 76 15.84 2.27 29.64
N PRO A 77 15.67 3.60 29.47
CA PRO A 77 14.91 4.20 28.36
C PRO A 77 15.33 3.76 26.94
N ASP A 78 16.61 3.45 26.74
CA ASP A 78 17.17 3.04 25.44
C ASP A 78 17.39 1.52 25.30
N ALA A 79 17.00 0.72 26.30
CA ALA A 79 17.32 -0.71 26.34
C ALA A 79 16.82 -1.46 25.10
N LEU A 80 15.55 -1.29 24.72
CA LEU A 80 15.00 -1.98 23.53
C LEU A 80 15.62 -1.47 22.23
N TRP A 81 15.94 -0.18 22.13
CA TRP A 81 16.64 0.35 20.97
C TRP A 81 18.05 -0.25 20.83
N GLN A 82 18.79 -0.35 21.95
CA GLN A 82 20.11 -0.97 21.96
C GLN A 82 20.04 -2.44 21.55
N GLN A 83 19.07 -3.20 22.08
CA GLN A 83 18.84 -4.60 21.68
C GLN A 83 18.57 -4.73 20.18
N LEU A 84 17.72 -3.88 19.61
CA LEU A 84 17.43 -3.87 18.17
C LEU A 84 18.64 -3.47 17.32
N THR A 85 19.47 -2.55 17.82
CA THR A 85 20.70 -2.14 17.13
C THR A 85 21.71 -3.30 17.13
N ASN A 86 21.86 -3.96 18.28
CA ASN A 86 22.76 -5.09 18.47
C ASN A 86 22.34 -6.33 17.64
N SER A 87 21.04 -6.48 17.33
CA SER A 87 20.57 -7.55 16.43
C SER A 87 20.94 -7.32 14.96
N GLY A 88 21.34 -6.09 14.59
CA GLY A 88 21.63 -5.70 13.21
C GLY A 88 20.39 -5.49 12.34
N PHE A 89 19.17 -5.62 12.88
CA PHE A 89 17.91 -5.44 12.14
C PHE A 89 17.16 -4.14 12.45
N ALA A 90 17.71 -3.26 13.29
CA ALA A 90 17.07 -1.98 13.66
C ALA A 90 16.56 -1.18 12.45
N HIS A 91 17.34 -1.07 11.38
CA HIS A 91 16.92 -0.34 10.18
C HIS A 91 15.75 -1.03 9.46
N LEU A 92 15.78 -2.36 9.31
CA LEU A 92 14.69 -3.10 8.67
C LEU A 92 13.40 -2.98 9.49
N ILE A 93 13.50 -3.07 10.81
CA ILE A 93 12.37 -2.91 11.72
C ILE A 93 11.83 -1.48 11.69
N GLY A 94 12.70 -0.48 11.51
CA GLY A 94 12.28 0.89 11.22
C GLY A 94 11.47 1.01 9.92
N GLN A 95 11.87 0.28 8.87
CA GLN A 95 11.10 0.20 7.62
C GLN A 95 9.76 -0.53 7.83
N LEU A 96 9.74 -1.59 8.63
CA LEU A 96 8.52 -2.31 9.00
C LEU A 96 7.55 -1.41 9.77
N TRP A 97 8.05 -0.56 10.68
CA TRP A 97 7.24 0.44 11.37
C TRP A 97 6.63 1.44 10.37
N TRP A 98 7.46 1.98 9.49
CA TRP A 98 7.03 2.93 8.46
C TRP A 98 5.98 2.32 7.53
N GLY A 99 6.26 1.15 6.94
CA GLY A 99 5.33 0.46 6.05
C GLY A 99 4.09 -0.08 6.78
N GLY A 100 4.24 -0.49 8.04
CA GLY A 100 3.15 -0.95 8.89
C GLY A 100 2.07 0.10 9.09
N TRP A 101 2.44 1.37 9.33
CA TRP A 101 1.44 2.44 9.43
C TRP A 101 0.73 2.74 8.10
N HIS A 102 1.41 2.61 6.96
CA HIS A 102 0.75 2.72 5.65
C HIS A 102 -0.21 1.57 5.43
N PHE A 103 0.21 0.32 5.68
CA PHE A 103 -0.66 -0.85 5.58
C PHE A 103 -1.88 -0.72 6.50
N ILE A 104 -1.70 -0.27 7.74
CA ILE A 104 -2.79 -0.06 8.68
C ILE A 104 -3.78 0.98 8.15
N GLY A 105 -3.31 2.15 7.71
CA GLY A 105 -4.19 3.24 7.29
C GLY A 105 -4.78 3.09 5.88
N TYR A 106 -4.09 2.41 4.95
CA TYR A 106 -4.55 2.22 3.58
C TYR A 106 -5.30 0.90 3.36
N VAL A 107 -5.02 -0.14 4.16
CA VAL A 107 -5.61 -1.47 3.95
C VAL A 107 -6.41 -1.91 5.17
N LEU A 108 -5.78 -2.08 6.34
CA LEU A 108 -6.41 -2.72 7.49
C LEU A 108 -7.65 -1.95 7.98
N LEU A 109 -7.52 -0.66 8.29
CA LEU A 109 -8.63 0.14 8.82
C LEU A 109 -9.77 0.29 7.79
N PRO A 110 -9.52 0.57 6.50
CA PRO A 110 -10.55 0.52 5.47
C PRO A 110 -11.27 -0.84 5.38
N CYS A 111 -10.54 -1.96 5.45
CA CYS A 111 -11.15 -3.29 5.41
C CYS A 111 -12.06 -3.55 6.62
N LEU A 112 -11.59 -3.21 7.82
CA LEU A 112 -12.39 -3.34 9.05
C LEU A 112 -13.63 -2.44 8.99
N PHE A 113 -13.50 -1.22 8.47
CA PHE A 113 -14.61 -0.30 8.31
C PHE A 113 -15.68 -0.85 7.34
N ILE A 114 -15.27 -1.34 6.17
CA ILE A 114 -16.20 -1.95 5.21
C ILE A 114 -16.92 -3.15 5.83
N ARG A 115 -16.17 -4.04 6.49
CA ARG A 115 -16.71 -5.28 7.05
C ARG A 115 -17.64 -5.05 8.23
N TYR A 116 -17.29 -4.15 9.14
CA TYR A 116 -18.00 -4.00 10.42
C TYR A 116 -18.92 -2.78 10.49
N VAL A 117 -18.59 -1.68 9.81
CA VAL A 117 -19.40 -0.46 9.80
C VAL A 117 -20.36 -0.43 8.62
N LEU A 118 -19.85 -0.62 7.39
CA LEU A 118 -20.71 -0.68 6.20
C LEU A 118 -21.45 -2.03 6.09
N ARG A 119 -20.92 -3.08 6.72
CA ARG A 119 -21.45 -4.45 6.70
C ARG A 119 -21.60 -5.00 5.28
N GLN A 120 -20.64 -4.68 4.42
CA GLN A 120 -20.58 -5.13 3.03
C GLN A 120 -19.42 -6.12 2.85
N PRO A 121 -19.49 -7.02 1.85
CA PRO A 121 -18.39 -7.91 1.56
C PRO A 121 -17.24 -7.14 0.90
N LEU A 122 -16.00 -7.44 1.30
CA LEU A 122 -14.80 -6.79 0.75
C LEU A 122 -14.61 -7.06 -0.75
N LEU A 123 -15.17 -8.16 -1.25
CA LEU A 123 -15.12 -8.54 -2.66
C LEU A 123 -15.80 -7.50 -3.57
N ASP A 124 -16.85 -6.83 -3.08
CA ASP A 124 -17.54 -5.76 -3.82
C ASP A 124 -16.66 -4.50 -3.97
N PHE A 125 -15.58 -4.41 -3.19
CA PHE A 125 -14.60 -3.32 -3.20
C PHE A 125 -13.29 -3.71 -3.89
N GLY A 126 -13.30 -4.79 -4.69
CA GLY A 126 -12.14 -5.23 -5.47
C GLY A 126 -11.09 -6.02 -4.69
N LEU A 127 -11.35 -6.35 -3.43
CA LEU A 127 -10.46 -7.17 -2.59
C LEU A 127 -10.62 -8.65 -2.91
N GLY A 128 -10.10 -9.05 -4.07
CA GLY A 128 -10.10 -10.43 -4.55
C GLY A 128 -9.20 -10.63 -5.76
N LEU A 129 -8.91 -11.88 -6.09
CA LEU A 129 -8.06 -12.23 -7.25
C LEU A 129 -8.75 -12.00 -8.59
N GLY A 130 -10.08 -11.84 -8.59
CA GLY A 130 -10.90 -11.59 -9.78
C GLY A 130 -10.51 -12.46 -10.98
N ASN A 131 -10.30 -11.81 -12.12
CA ASN A 131 -9.85 -12.44 -13.36
C ASN A 131 -8.37 -12.14 -13.66
N VAL A 132 -7.52 -11.98 -12.65
CA VAL A 132 -6.10 -11.60 -12.85
C VAL A 132 -5.38 -12.56 -13.81
N ARG A 133 -5.66 -13.87 -13.68
CA ARG A 133 -5.12 -14.89 -14.60
C ARG A 133 -5.55 -14.70 -16.05
N ARG A 134 -6.72 -14.12 -16.33
CA ARG A 134 -7.21 -13.85 -17.69
C ARG A 134 -6.49 -12.67 -18.33
N HIS A 135 -6.05 -11.69 -17.54
CA HIS A 135 -5.50 -10.42 -18.01
C HIS A 135 -3.99 -10.27 -17.75
N TRP A 136 -3.28 -11.35 -17.38
CA TRP A 136 -1.85 -11.35 -17.02
C TRP A 136 -0.95 -10.66 -18.06
N ALA A 137 -1.22 -10.88 -19.36
CA ALA A 137 -0.46 -10.26 -20.44
C ALA A 137 -0.59 -8.73 -20.47
N GLY A 138 -1.77 -8.20 -20.11
CA GLY A 138 -1.98 -6.76 -19.98
C GLY A 138 -1.20 -6.17 -18.81
N TYR A 139 -1.18 -6.85 -17.66
CA TYR A 139 -0.38 -6.41 -16.51
C TYR A 139 1.12 -6.40 -16.84
N LEU A 140 1.64 -7.45 -17.49
CA LEU A 140 3.03 -7.47 -17.93
C LEU A 140 3.34 -6.40 -18.97
N LEU A 141 2.44 -6.14 -19.91
CA LEU A 141 2.62 -5.07 -20.89
C LEU A 141 2.75 -3.71 -20.21
N LEU A 142 1.90 -3.41 -19.21
CA LEU A 142 1.94 -2.15 -18.46
C LEU A 142 3.17 -2.05 -17.55
N LEU A 143 3.60 -3.17 -16.96
CA LEU A 143 4.78 -3.23 -16.11
C LEU A 143 6.08 -3.10 -16.92
N SER A 144 6.12 -3.62 -18.15
CA SER A 144 7.33 -3.69 -18.97
C SER A 144 8.02 -2.35 -19.26
N PRO A 145 7.34 -1.25 -19.68
CA PRO A 145 8.02 0.03 -19.89
C PRO A 145 8.53 0.61 -18.57
N ILE A 146 7.80 0.42 -17.46
CA ILE A 146 8.22 0.89 -16.13
C ILE A 146 9.52 0.21 -15.73
N LEU A 147 9.58 -1.12 -15.83
CA LEU A 147 10.81 -1.88 -15.53
C LEU A 147 11.95 -1.52 -16.47
N GLY A 148 11.67 -1.32 -17.76
CA GLY A 148 12.67 -0.85 -18.72
C GLY A 148 13.28 0.49 -18.30
N PHE A 149 12.46 1.45 -17.91
CA PHE A 149 12.94 2.73 -17.39
C PHE A 149 13.73 2.57 -16.09
N VAL A 150 13.27 1.74 -15.15
CA VAL A 150 13.99 1.46 -13.89
C VAL A 150 15.38 0.91 -14.16
N VAL A 151 15.54 -0.04 -15.08
CA VAL A 151 16.85 -0.61 -15.47
C VAL A 151 17.74 0.45 -16.13
N ILE A 152 17.20 1.28 -17.02
CA ILE A 152 17.98 2.34 -17.67
C ILE A 152 18.51 3.33 -16.63
N VAL A 153 17.66 3.77 -15.68
CA VAL A 153 18.07 4.76 -14.67
C VAL A 153 18.88 4.16 -13.53
N SER A 154 18.83 2.84 -13.29
CA SER A 154 19.57 2.23 -12.18
C SER A 154 21.09 2.35 -12.28
N PHE A 155 21.61 2.56 -13.49
CA PHE A 155 23.04 2.80 -13.72
C PHE A 155 23.48 4.24 -13.42
N ARG A 156 22.53 5.15 -13.16
CA ARG A 156 22.85 6.55 -12.84
C ARG A 156 23.21 6.69 -11.35
N PRO A 157 24.29 7.43 -11.02
CA PRO A 157 24.68 7.67 -9.63
C PRO A 157 23.55 8.27 -8.79
N ASP A 158 22.88 9.30 -9.32
CA ASP A 158 21.77 10.00 -8.64
C ASP A 158 20.64 9.04 -8.22
N PHE A 159 20.34 8.04 -9.06
CA PHE A 159 19.29 7.06 -8.78
C PHE A 159 19.73 6.06 -7.71
N SER A 160 20.92 5.48 -7.85
CA SER A 160 21.47 4.53 -6.87
C SER A 160 21.73 5.15 -5.48
N GLN A 161 21.95 6.48 -5.45
CA GLN A 161 22.04 7.24 -4.22
C GLN A 161 20.68 7.53 -3.59
N HIS A 162 19.56 7.27 -4.24
CA HIS A 162 18.23 7.44 -3.62
C HIS A 162 17.54 6.09 -3.37
N TYR A 163 17.77 5.12 -4.25
CA TYR A 163 17.14 3.81 -4.23
C TYR A 163 18.15 2.67 -4.08
N PRO A 164 17.77 1.58 -3.39
CA PRO A 164 16.52 1.41 -2.64
C PRO A 164 16.47 2.28 -1.38
N PHE A 165 15.26 2.67 -0.94
CA PHE A 165 15.08 3.44 0.30
C PHE A 165 15.67 2.70 1.51
N TYR A 166 15.53 1.38 1.53
CA TYR A 166 16.25 0.53 2.46
C TYR A 166 17.64 0.16 1.93
N ARG A 167 18.66 0.88 2.41
CA ARG A 167 20.06 0.73 1.96
C ARG A 167 20.66 -0.66 2.14
N LEU A 168 20.17 -1.42 3.11
CA LEU A 168 20.67 -2.76 3.42
C LEU A 168 19.90 -3.86 2.68
N ALA A 169 19.02 -3.53 1.73
CA ALA A 169 18.28 -4.53 0.94
C ALA A 169 19.22 -5.51 0.22
N GLY A 170 20.42 -5.07 -0.19
CA GLY A 170 21.43 -5.92 -0.82
C GLY A 170 22.27 -6.77 0.15
N ARG A 171 22.07 -6.66 1.48
CA ARG A 171 22.85 -7.39 2.49
C ARG A 171 22.58 -8.89 2.45
N SER A 172 21.33 -9.29 2.18
CA SER A 172 20.92 -10.69 2.10
C SER A 172 19.62 -10.84 1.31
N TRP A 173 19.31 -12.06 0.86
CA TRP A 173 18.00 -12.37 0.26
C TRP A 173 16.83 -12.08 1.20
N PHE A 174 17.03 -12.28 2.50
CA PHE A 174 16.01 -11.97 3.50
C PHE A 174 15.73 -10.47 3.56
N ASP A 175 16.77 -9.64 3.61
CA ASP A 175 16.64 -8.18 3.62
C ASP A 175 15.94 -7.67 2.36
N LEU A 176 16.28 -8.22 1.19
CA LEU A 176 15.63 -7.90 -0.08
C LEU A 176 14.14 -8.25 -0.05
N LEU A 177 13.80 -9.52 0.22
CA LEU A 177 12.41 -9.98 0.18
C LEU A 177 11.54 -9.31 1.24
N ALA A 178 12.06 -9.12 2.46
CA ALA A 178 11.34 -8.42 3.52
C ALA A 178 11.06 -6.97 3.12
N TRP A 179 12.05 -6.27 2.55
CA TRP A 179 11.86 -4.92 2.04
C TRP A 179 10.82 -4.85 0.93
N GLU A 180 10.89 -5.73 -0.07
CA GLU A 180 9.91 -5.77 -1.15
C GLU A 180 8.49 -6.02 -0.63
N LEU A 181 8.31 -6.93 0.32
CA LEU A 181 7.00 -7.18 0.95
C LEU A 181 6.48 -5.97 1.72
N ILE A 182 7.34 -5.33 2.53
CA ILE A 182 7.00 -4.12 3.28
C ILE A 182 6.59 -2.99 2.30
N TYR A 183 7.32 -2.83 1.21
CA TYR A 183 7.07 -1.77 0.25
C TYR A 183 5.81 -2.04 -0.58
N LEU A 184 5.66 -3.25 -1.13
CA LEU A 184 4.52 -3.64 -1.95
C LEU A 184 3.20 -3.62 -1.17
N SER A 185 3.21 -3.96 0.13
CA SER A 185 2.00 -3.95 0.97
C SER A 185 1.34 -2.57 1.16
N GLN A 186 2.01 -1.50 0.73
CA GLN A 186 1.52 -0.12 0.86
C GLN A 186 0.64 0.32 -0.31
N PHE A 187 0.57 -0.49 -1.36
CA PHE A 187 -0.16 -0.26 -2.60
C PHE A 187 -1.29 -1.29 -2.75
#